data_AF-A0A2A2WD13-F1
#
_entry.id   AF-A0A2A2WD13-F1
#
_cell.length_a   1.000
_cell.length_b   1.000
_cell.length_c   1.000
_cell.angle_alpha   90.00
_cell.angle_beta   90.00
_cell.angle_gamma   90.00
#
_symmetry.space_group_name_H-M   'P 1'
#
loop_
_entity.id
_entity.type
_entity.pdbx_description
1 polymer ?
#
loop_
_entity_poly.entity_id
_entity_poly.type
_entity_poly.pdbx_seq_one_letter_code
_entity_poly.pdbx_strand_id
1 'polypeptide(L)' 'MTPAELESLANAVAERVADRLANRRRLLTRNELSQVIGVSVPKLDTMLRDRELPVIRVGRKVLFDPHAVIQHLANASQAD' A
#
# COMPACT_ATOMS: atom_id res chain seq x y z
N MET A 1 5.35 -20.89 -15.13
CA MET A 1 4.79 -19.55 -14.90
C MET A 1 5.71 -18.57 -15.59
N THR A 2 5.22 -17.89 -16.62
CA THR A 2 5.98 -16.89 -17.37
C THR A 2 5.94 -15.55 -16.62
N PRO A 3 6.90 -14.64 -16.86
CA PRO A 3 6.87 -13.29 -16.28
C PRO A 3 5.55 -12.55 -16.55
N ALA A 4 4.98 -12.70 -17.75
CA ALA A 4 3.71 -12.08 -18.13
C ALA A 4 2.49 -12.65 -17.36
N GLU A 5 2.51 -13.95 -17.03
CA GLU A 5 1.47 -14.56 -16.19
C GLU A 5 1.56 -14.06 -14.74
N LEU A 6 2.78 -13.83 -14.23
CA LEU A 6 3.01 -13.28 -12.91
C LEU A 6 2.54 -11.83 -12.80
N GLU A 7 2.84 -11.00 -13.80
CA GLU A 7 2.36 -9.62 -13.88
C GLU A 7 0.83 -9.54 -13.96
N SER A 8 0.22 -10.40 -14.77
CA SER A 8 -1.26 -10.47 -14.87
C SER A 8 -1.90 -10.85 -13.55
N LEU A 9 -1.32 -11.80 -12.81
CA LEU A 9 -1.78 -12.18 -11.49
C LEU A 9 -1.60 -11.05 -10.47
N ALA A 10 -0.45 -10.37 -10.50
CA ALA A 10 -0.18 -9.23 -9.62
C ALA A 10 -1.18 -8.10 -9.84
N ASN A 11 -1.49 -7.78 -11.10
CA ASN A 11 -2.47 -6.75 -11.46
C ASN A 11 -3.88 -7.13 -10.98
N ALA A 12 -4.32 -8.38 -11.20
CA ALA A 12 -5.64 -8.85 -10.76
C ALA A 12 -5.79 -8.84 -9.22
N VAL A 13 -4.71 -9.15 -8.49
CA VAL A 13 -4.69 -9.06 -7.03
C VAL A 13 -4.71 -7.59 -6.57
N ALA A 14 -3.93 -6.73 -7.21
CA ALA A 14 -3.88 -5.30 -6.90
C ALA A 14 -5.25 -4.63 -7.10
N GLU A 15 -5.94 -4.92 -8.20
CA GLU A 15 -7.31 -4.41 -8.45
C GLU A 15 -8.29 -4.87 -7.38
N ARG A 16 -8.30 -6.16 -7.03
CA ARG A 16 -9.22 -6.71 -6.03
C ARG A 16 -8.94 -6.20 -4.61
N VAL A 17 -7.67 -5.93 -4.30
CA VAL A 17 -7.27 -5.29 -3.05
C VAL A 17 -7.68 -3.81 -3.06
N ALA A 18 -7.44 -3.10 -4.15
CA ALA A 18 -7.85 -1.71 -4.34
C ALA A 18 -9.36 -1.54 -4.17
N ASP A 19 -10.19 -2.41 -4.73
CA ASP A 19 -11.66 -2.37 -4.57
C ASP A 19 -12.12 -2.58 -3.12
N ARG A 20 -11.48 -3.49 -2.39
CA ARG A 20 -11.77 -3.70 -0.96
C ARG A 20 -11.39 -2.50 -0.11
N LEU A 21 -10.36 -1.76 -0.54
CA LEU A 21 -9.88 -0.56 0.13
C LEU A 21 -10.68 0.67 -0.24
N ALA A 22 -11.10 0.78 -1.50
CA ALA A 22 -11.90 1.88 -2.02
C ALA A 22 -13.26 2.02 -1.33
N ASN A 23 -13.86 0.87 -1.02
CA ASN A 23 -15.11 0.82 -0.27
C ASN A 23 -14.94 1.16 1.22
N ARG A 24 -13.71 1.30 1.72
CA ARG A 24 -13.38 1.82 3.05
C ARG A 24 -12.74 3.19 2.88
N ARG A 25 -13.55 4.26 2.72
CA ARG A 25 -13.12 5.68 2.76
C ARG A 25 -12.56 6.14 4.13
N ARG A 26 -11.92 5.25 4.87
CA ARG A 26 -11.39 5.49 6.20
C ARG A 26 -9.87 5.45 6.12
N LEU A 27 -9.24 6.46 6.72
CA LEU A 27 -7.80 6.46 6.91
C LEU A 27 -7.38 5.27 7.78
N LEU A 28 -6.35 4.57 7.32
CA LEU A 28 -5.81 3.40 8.00
C LEU A 28 -4.74 3.81 9.01
N THR A 29 -4.72 3.11 10.13
CA THR A 29 -3.60 3.10 11.06
C THR A 29 -2.46 2.24 10.51
N ARG A 30 -1.29 2.35 11.12
CA ARG A 30 -0.12 1.53 10.79
C ARG A 30 -0.41 0.02 10.76
N ASN A 31 -1.12 -0.50 11.76
CA ASN A 31 -1.44 -1.93 11.85
C ASN A 31 -2.46 -2.37 10.78
N GLU A 32 -3.43 -1.51 10.46
CA GLU A 32 -4.39 -1.80 9.39
C GLU A 32 -3.68 -1.79 8.04
N LEU A 33 -2.80 -0.82 7.78
CA LEU A 33 -2.06 -0.77 6.52
C LEU A 33 -1.16 -1.99 6.34
N SER A 34 -0.45 -2.44 7.38
CA SER A 34 0.44 -3.61 7.27
C SER A 34 -0.32 -4.88 6.86
N GLN A 35 -1.54 -5.05 7.39
CA GLN A 35 -2.41 -6.16 6.99
C GLN A 35 -2.87 -6.03 5.54
N VAL A 36 -3.14 -4.80 5.10
CA VAL A 36 -3.64 -4.50 3.76
C VAL A 36 -2.59 -4.77 2.68
N ILE A 37 -1.37 -4.28 2.86
CA ILE A 37 -0.30 -4.45 1.85
C ILE A 37 0.49 -5.76 2.05
N GLY A 38 0.14 -6.55 3.07
CA GLY A 38 0.73 -7.87 3.31
C GLY A 38 2.18 -7.85 3.80
N VAL A 39 2.60 -6.81 4.51
CA VAL A 39 3.97 -6.70 5.06
C VAL A 39 3.97 -6.72 6.58
N SER A 40 5.10 -7.11 7.18
CA SER A 40 5.25 -7.04 8.63
C SER A 40 5.29 -5.59 9.12
N VAL A 41 4.76 -5.36 10.32
CA VAL A 41 4.76 -4.05 10.99
C VAL A 41 6.18 -3.45 11.10
N PRO A 42 7.26 -4.22 11.38
CA PRO A 42 8.63 -3.73 11.32
C PRO A 42 9.09 -3.32 9.92
N LYS A 43 8.75 -4.08 8.88
CA LYS A 43 9.09 -3.71 7.49
C LYS A 43 8.38 -2.42 7.09
N LEU A 44 7.11 -2.27 7.46
CA LEU A 44 6.37 -1.03 7.26
C LEU A 44 7.08 0.16 7.93
N ASP A 45 7.62 -0.02 9.15
CA ASP A 45 8.39 1.03 9.83
C ASP A 45 9.66 1.43 9.08
N THR A 46 10.36 0.46 8.49
CA THR A 46 11.51 0.73 7.63
C THR A 46 11.07 1.60 6.43
N MET A 47 10.00 1.22 5.73
CA MET A 47 9.48 2.01 4.60
C MET A 47 9.09 3.43 5.00
N LEU A 48 8.51 3.62 6.20
CA LEU A 48 8.17 4.95 6.73
C LEU A 48 9.41 5.78 7.08
N ARG A 49 10.46 5.15 7.60
CA ARG A 49 11.74 5.80 7.86
C ARG A 49 12.40 6.26 6.57
N ASP A 50 12.32 5.43 5.54
CA ASP A 50 12.93 5.64 4.23
C ASP A 50 12.07 6.56 3.33
N ARG A 51 10.91 7.00 3.82
CA ARG A 51 9.95 7.91 3.16
C ARG A 51 9.35 7.35 1.85
N GLU A 52 9.22 6.04 1.79
CA GLU A 52 8.70 5.29 0.62
C GLU A 52 7.16 5.26 0.57
N LEU A 53 6.47 5.87 1.53
CA LEU A 53 5.01 5.82 1.62
C LEU A 53 4.42 7.21 1.90
N PRO A 54 3.30 7.58 1.24
CA PRO A 54 2.59 8.80 1.57
C PRO A 54 1.92 8.68 2.95
N VAL A 55 2.14 9.68 3.78
CA VAL A 55 1.68 9.71 5.19
C VAL A 55 0.82 10.94 5.45
N ILE A 56 -0.29 10.73 6.17
CA ILE A 56 -1.15 11.80 6.68
C ILE A 56 -0.92 11.92 8.18
N ARG A 57 -0.47 13.10 8.64
CA ARG A 57 -0.26 13.39 10.07
C ARG A 57 -1.42 14.20 10.62
N VAL A 58 -2.10 13.67 11.63
CA VAL A 58 -3.19 14.35 12.35
C VAL A 58 -2.82 14.44 13.83
N GLY A 59 -2.32 15.61 14.24
CA GLY A 59 -1.71 15.79 15.55
C GLY A 59 -0.54 14.83 15.75
N ARG A 60 -0.65 13.94 16.75
CA ARG A 60 0.37 12.91 17.04
C ARG A 60 0.15 11.59 16.28
N LYS A 61 -0.94 11.45 15.54
CA LYS A 61 -1.29 10.22 14.83
C LYS A 61 -0.72 10.24 13.41
N VAL A 62 -0.26 9.08 12.97
CA VAL A 62 0.14 8.79 11.59
C VAL A 62 -0.92 7.89 10.99
N LEU A 63 -1.48 8.33 9.88
CA LEU A 63 -2.58 7.68 9.17
C LEU A 63 -2.26 7.59 7.67
N PHE A 64 -2.98 6.71 6.99
CA PHE A 64 -2.73 6.37 5.60
C PHE A 64 -4.02 6.40 4.79
N ASP A 65 -3.99 7.12 3.67
CA ASP A 65 -5.00 6.91 2.64
C ASP A 65 -4.59 5.68 1.82
N PRO A 66 -5.38 4.60 1.84
CA PRO A 66 -5.02 3.39 1.11
C PRO A 66 -4.90 3.62 -0.40
N HIS A 67 -5.67 4.53 -1.00
CA HIS A 67 -5.56 4.82 -2.43
C HIS A 67 -4.24 5.48 -2.77
N ALA A 68 -3.87 6.49 -1.98
CA ALA A 68 -2.61 7.20 -2.18
C ALA A 68 -1.42 6.24 -2.04
N VAL A 69 -1.48 5.31 -1.08
CA VAL A 69 -0.44 4.29 -0.88
C VAL A 69 -0.35 3.35 -2.08
N ILE A 70 -1.47 2.76 -2.53
CA ILE A 70 -1.47 1.84 -3.67
C ILE A 70 -0.94 2.54 -4.92
N GLN A 71 -1.41 3.75 -5.21
CA GLN A 71 -0.98 4.52 -6.38
C GLN A 71 0.52 4.84 -6.29
N HIS A 72 1.03 5.19 -5.12
CA HIS A 72 2.46 5.44 -4.92
C HIS A 72 3.30 4.19 -5.19
N LEU A 73 2.86 3.03 -4.68
CA LEU A 73 3.54 1.76 -4.89
C LEU A 73 3.51 1.32 -6.37
N ALA A 74 2.36 1.52 -7.04
CA ALA A 74 2.23 1.23 -8.47
C ALA A 74 3.18 2.08 -9.31
N ASN A 75 3.31 3.37 -9.00
CA ASN A 75 4.24 4.27 -9.69
C ASN A 75 5.70 3.95 -9.40
N ALA A 76 6.04 3.58 -8.15
CA ALA A 76 7.40 3.17 -7.79
C ALA A 76 7.85 1.93 -8.58
N SER A 77 6.92 1.00 -8.83
CA SER A 77 7.22 -0.25 -9.56
C SER A 77 7.41 -0.05 -11.07
N GLN A 78 7.01 1.09 -11.63
CA GLN A 78 7.17 1.41 -13.06
C GLN A 78 8.43 2.24 -13.37
N ALA A 79 9.12 2.73 -12.34
CA ALA A 79 10.30 3.57 -12.48
C ALA A 79 11.63 2.79 -12.49
N ASP A 80 11.56 1.47 -12.27
CA ASP A 80 12.64 0.48 -12.40
C ASP A 80 12.45 -0.37 -13.67
#